data_AF-A0A6A5E1X4-F1
#
_entry.id   AF-A0A6A5E1X4-F1
#
_cell.length_a   1.000
_cell.length_b   1.000
_cell.length_c   1.000
_cell.angle_alpha   90.00
_cell.angle_beta   90.00
_cell.angle_gamma   90.00
#
_symmetry.space_group_name_H-M   'P 1'
#
loop_
_entity.id
_entity.type
_entity.pdbx_description
1 polymer ?
#
loop_
_entity_poly.entity_id
_entity_poly.type
_entity_poly.pdbx_seq_one_letter_code
_entity_poly.pdbx_strand_id
1 'polypeptide(L)'
;METNKFFKTNKKKNHLRSHHSLFSQENGINLTHIESRPSRMDKDQYKFFVSVDPTCSQALDDVIKGLGTQISDHVHDLSHNKQKDTVPWFPNDIQDLDRFANQILSYGSELDSDHPGFTDPVYRARRKEFADIAYNYRHGQIIPRVEYTEEEKATWGTVFKELKTLYPLHACANTTGSSPCWRNTAATGRTTSHSWRTCPASCSVTCTGFRVRPAAGLLSPRDFLAGLAFRVIYSTQYIRHRSKPTYTPEPDICHELLGHVPLFADSSFAQFSQEFGLASLGAPDEFIEKLAAVYWFTVEFGLCKQGSEIKAYGAGLLSSFGELQYSFTDKPKLQPFDADRTSIQKYPITEYQPVYFVAESFEDAKEKVKKFAAASPKPFSVRYNPYTQSIEVLDNTQQLKNLADSISSEMGKLCEALQKLYWFTVEFGLCKQNGTVKAYGAGLLSSYGELVYALSNEPEYKPFNPEETAVQPYQDQTYQPVYFVSESFEDAKTKMRRYSATIKRPFAVRYDPFTCSVEVLDQPGKIQNALSQMREELKTLHSALETFSSS
;
A
#
# COMPACT_ATOMS: atom_id res chain seq x y z
N MET A 1 30.51 -8.69 1.15
CA MET A 1 29.18 -8.15 0.82
C MET A 1 29.16 -7.96 -0.70
N GLU A 2 28.25 -8.65 -1.39
CA GLU A 2 28.08 -8.48 -2.84
C GLU A 2 27.57 -7.06 -3.15
N THR A 3 27.98 -6.50 -4.29
CA THR A 3 27.46 -5.22 -4.77
C THR A 3 26.29 -5.51 -5.69
N ASN A 4 25.10 -5.16 -5.25
CA ASN A 4 23.87 -5.33 -6.03
C ASN A 4 23.52 -4.00 -6.68
N LYS A 5 23.26 -4.03 -7.99
CA LYS A 5 22.82 -2.88 -8.77
C LYS A 5 21.60 -3.21 -9.61
N PHE A 6 20.78 -2.19 -9.84
CA PHE A 6 19.48 -2.31 -10.48
C PHE A 6 19.36 -1.23 -11.53
N PHE A 7 18.93 -1.58 -12.73
CA PHE A 7 18.66 -0.59 -13.77
C PHE A 7 17.52 -1.02 -14.69
N LYS A 8 16.90 -0.05 -15.35
CA LYS A 8 15.81 -0.23 -16.32
C LYS A 8 16.29 0.18 -17.70
N THR A 9 15.80 -0.48 -18.75
CA THR A 9 16.13 -0.14 -20.15
C THR A 9 14.96 -0.39 -21.10
N ASN A 10 14.73 0.54 -22.03
CA ASN A 10 13.73 0.49 -23.10
C ASN A 10 14.27 -0.13 -24.41
N LYS A 11 14.54 -1.45 -24.55
CA LYS A 11 14.81 -2.04 -25.89
C LYS A 11 14.42 -3.52 -26.05
N LYS A 12 13.96 -3.84 -27.28
CA LYS A 12 13.54 -5.16 -27.80
C LYS A 12 14.57 -6.29 -27.57
N LYS A 13 14.04 -7.51 -27.40
CA LYS A 13 14.68 -8.84 -27.25
C LYS A 13 16.06 -9.05 -27.92
N ASN A 14 16.32 -8.48 -29.09
CA ASN A 14 17.56 -8.73 -29.85
C ASN A 14 18.82 -8.06 -29.25
N HIS A 15 18.67 -7.07 -28.35
CA HIS A 15 19.80 -6.46 -27.66
C HIS A 15 20.07 -7.05 -26.27
N LEU A 16 19.22 -7.92 -25.72
CA LEU A 16 19.51 -8.54 -24.40
C LEU A 16 20.82 -9.33 -24.41
N ARG A 17 21.13 -10.03 -25.51
CA ARG A 17 22.42 -10.73 -25.65
C ARG A 17 23.62 -9.78 -25.61
N SER A 18 23.53 -8.59 -26.21
CA SER A 18 24.61 -7.60 -26.15
C SER A 18 24.73 -6.96 -24.76
N HIS A 19 23.65 -6.90 -23.97
CA HIS A 19 23.71 -6.46 -22.57
C HIS A 19 24.34 -7.52 -21.67
N HIS A 20 23.98 -8.79 -21.81
CA HIS A 20 24.65 -9.87 -21.07
C HIS A 20 26.15 -9.96 -21.39
N SER A 21 26.57 -9.68 -22.63
CA SER A 21 27.99 -9.64 -22.99
C SER A 21 28.73 -8.42 -22.41
N LEU A 22 28.04 -7.29 -22.15
CA LEU A 22 28.62 -6.12 -21.47
C LEU A 22 29.00 -6.40 -20.01
N PHE A 23 28.39 -7.41 -19.40
CA PHE A 23 28.69 -7.84 -18.02
C PHE A 23 29.53 -9.11 -17.97
N SER A 24 30.19 -9.50 -19.08
CA SER A 24 31.02 -10.70 -19.13
C SER A 24 32.42 -10.47 -18.54
N GLN A 25 33.16 -11.57 -18.29
CA GLN A 25 34.57 -11.52 -17.85
C GLN A 25 35.47 -10.69 -18.79
N GLU A 26 35.09 -10.49 -20.06
CA GLU A 26 35.83 -9.67 -21.02
C GLU A 26 35.90 -8.19 -20.61
N ASN A 27 34.96 -7.71 -19.78
CA ASN A 27 34.95 -6.35 -19.23
C ASN A 27 35.42 -6.28 -17.77
N GLY A 28 36.05 -7.33 -17.24
CA GLY A 28 36.57 -7.36 -15.86
C GLY A 28 35.49 -7.42 -14.77
N ILE A 29 34.25 -7.78 -15.14
CA ILE A 29 33.12 -7.92 -14.19
C ILE A 29 32.92 -9.39 -13.88
N ASN A 30 33.08 -9.75 -12.60
CA ASN A 30 32.71 -11.06 -12.10
C ASN A 30 31.27 -11.04 -11.59
N LEU A 31 30.34 -11.44 -12.46
CA LEU A 31 28.91 -11.57 -12.13
C LEU A 31 28.69 -12.76 -11.19
N THR A 32 28.13 -12.49 -10.01
CA THR A 32 27.63 -13.56 -9.13
C THR A 32 26.18 -13.92 -9.46
N HIS A 33 25.38 -12.93 -9.88
CA HIS A 33 24.00 -13.14 -10.29
C HIS A 33 23.55 -12.10 -11.33
N ILE A 34 22.80 -12.54 -12.34
CA ILE A 34 22.08 -11.63 -13.25
C ILE A 34 20.67 -12.16 -13.52
N GLU A 35 19.68 -11.31 -13.27
CA GLU A 35 18.27 -11.61 -13.48
C GLU A 35 17.64 -10.50 -14.33
N SER A 36 16.93 -10.87 -15.39
CA SER A 36 16.15 -9.94 -16.21
C SER A 36 14.66 -10.25 -16.09
N ARG A 37 13.84 -9.22 -15.84
CA ARG A 37 12.38 -9.34 -15.77
C ARG A 37 11.72 -8.35 -16.72
N PRO A 38 10.72 -8.77 -17.52
CA PRO A 38 9.94 -7.81 -18.30
C PRO A 38 9.17 -6.89 -17.34
N SER A 39 9.07 -5.61 -17.69
CA SER A 39 8.24 -4.66 -16.95
C SER A 39 6.76 -5.06 -17.09
N ARG A 40 6.00 -4.94 -16.00
CA ARG A 40 4.55 -5.17 -16.01
C ARG A 40 3.77 -4.03 -16.68
N MET A 41 4.35 -2.84 -16.71
CA MET A 41 3.71 -1.61 -17.21
C MET A 41 4.00 -1.36 -18.69
N ASP A 42 5.18 -1.75 -19.17
CA ASP A 42 5.63 -1.54 -20.55
C ASP A 42 6.22 -2.84 -21.10
N LYS A 43 5.58 -3.38 -22.14
CA LYS A 43 5.96 -4.66 -22.75
C LYS A 43 7.33 -4.61 -23.44
N ASP A 44 7.85 -3.41 -23.72
CA ASP A 44 9.14 -3.20 -24.36
C ASP A 44 10.27 -2.86 -23.36
N GLN A 45 9.96 -2.78 -22.05
CA GLN A 45 10.94 -2.54 -20.99
C GLN A 45 11.37 -3.81 -20.26
N TYR A 46 12.64 -3.85 -19.90
CA TYR A 46 13.21 -4.89 -19.04
C TYR A 46 13.89 -4.25 -17.81
N LYS A 47 13.66 -4.87 -16.65
CA LYS A 47 14.39 -4.61 -15.41
C LYS A 47 15.54 -5.60 -15.32
N PHE A 48 16.74 -5.10 -15.03
CA PHE A 48 17.92 -5.92 -14.80
C PHE A 48 18.38 -5.80 -13.36
N PHE A 49 18.66 -6.95 -12.78
CA PHE A 49 19.18 -7.16 -11.44
C PHE A 49 20.57 -7.75 -11.61
N VAL A 50 21.60 -7.04 -11.15
CA VAL A 50 22.99 -7.44 -11.33
C VAL A 50 23.69 -7.45 -9.99
N SER A 51 24.18 -8.62 -9.59
CA SER A 51 25.03 -8.80 -8.41
C SER A 51 26.45 -9.10 -8.88
N VAL A 52 27.40 -8.34 -8.36
CA VAL A 52 28.83 -8.51 -8.66
C VAL A 52 29.63 -8.68 -7.38
N ASP A 53 30.78 -9.32 -7.53
CA ASP A 53 31.81 -9.33 -6.49
C ASP A 53 32.19 -7.88 -6.12
N PRO A 54 32.38 -7.54 -4.83
CA PRO A 54 32.79 -6.20 -4.41
C PRO A 54 34.08 -5.70 -5.08
N THR A 55 34.98 -6.59 -5.52
CA THR A 55 36.19 -6.22 -6.28
C THR A 55 35.90 -5.62 -7.66
N CYS A 56 34.71 -5.86 -8.22
CA CYS A 56 34.28 -5.39 -9.53
C CYS A 56 33.37 -4.15 -9.49
N SER A 57 33.19 -3.50 -8.33
CA SER A 57 32.26 -2.36 -8.17
C SER A 57 32.56 -1.21 -9.15
N GLN A 58 33.83 -0.83 -9.28
CA GLN A 58 34.24 0.29 -10.14
C GLN A 58 34.05 -0.02 -11.63
N ALA A 59 34.34 -1.25 -12.06
CA ALA A 59 34.08 -1.69 -13.43
C ALA A 59 32.58 -1.68 -13.75
N LEU A 60 31.75 -2.02 -12.76
CA LEU A 60 30.29 -1.95 -12.89
C LEU A 60 29.78 -0.50 -12.96
N ASP A 61 30.37 0.44 -12.20
CA ASP A 61 30.08 1.88 -12.33
C ASP A 61 30.35 2.38 -13.75
N ASP A 62 31.47 1.97 -14.34
CA ASP A 62 31.88 2.40 -15.67
C ASP A 62 30.97 1.82 -16.76
N VAL A 63 30.55 0.55 -16.62
CA VAL A 63 29.55 -0.05 -17.52
C VAL A 63 28.19 0.62 -17.38
N ILE A 64 27.77 0.97 -16.17
CA ILE A 64 26.50 1.68 -15.94
C ILE A 64 26.55 3.11 -16.50
N LYS A 65 27.64 3.84 -16.31
CA LYS A 65 27.86 5.15 -16.95
C LYS A 65 27.90 5.03 -18.48
N GLY A 66 28.51 3.98 -19.01
CA GLY A 66 28.48 3.64 -20.43
C GLY A 66 27.06 3.38 -20.95
N LEU A 67 26.25 2.65 -20.18
CA LEU A 67 24.84 2.43 -20.49
C LEU A 67 24.04 3.74 -20.44
N GLY A 68 24.22 4.58 -19.43
CA GLY A 68 23.54 5.87 -19.33
C GLY A 68 23.93 6.89 -20.41
N THR A 69 25.11 6.74 -21.03
CA THR A 69 25.54 7.60 -22.15
C THR A 69 25.12 7.05 -23.52
N GLN A 70 24.98 5.73 -23.67
CA GLN A 70 24.51 5.08 -24.90
C GLN A 70 22.99 4.91 -24.98
N ILE A 71 22.31 4.90 -23.83
CA ILE A 71 20.88 4.70 -23.65
C ILE A 71 20.35 5.95 -22.95
N SER A 72 19.50 6.71 -23.63
CA SER A 72 18.87 7.95 -23.14
C SER A 72 17.83 7.70 -22.02
N ASP A 73 18.06 6.70 -21.15
CA ASP A 73 17.16 6.32 -20.06
C ASP A 73 17.82 6.59 -18.71
N HIS A 74 17.03 7.01 -17.72
CA HIS A 74 17.49 7.24 -16.35
C HIS A 74 17.88 5.92 -15.67
N VAL A 75 19.18 5.72 -15.47
CA VAL A 75 19.72 4.61 -14.69
C VAL A 75 19.87 5.05 -13.24
N HIS A 76 19.03 4.54 -12.35
CA HIS A 76 19.20 4.74 -10.91
C HIS A 76 20.16 3.71 -10.35
N ASP A 77 21.32 4.12 -9.87
CA ASP A 77 22.24 3.24 -9.17
C ASP A 77 21.72 2.96 -7.75
N LEU A 78 20.96 1.87 -7.61
CA LEU A 78 20.48 1.37 -6.34
C LEU A 78 21.49 0.37 -5.78
N SER A 79 22.08 0.67 -4.63
CA SER A 79 23.08 -0.19 -4.00
C SER A 79 22.65 -0.61 -2.60
N HIS A 80 22.96 -1.86 -2.23
CA HIS A 80 22.95 -2.29 -0.83
C HIS A 80 24.22 -1.87 -0.09
N ASN A 81 25.32 -1.65 -0.82
CA ASN A 81 26.58 -1.17 -0.27
C ASN A 81 26.52 0.36 -0.17
N LYS A 82 26.61 0.85 1.07
CA LYS A 82 26.39 2.22 1.54
C LYS A 82 27.43 3.25 1.04
N GLN A 83 27.73 3.26 -0.26
CA GLN A 83 28.65 4.23 -0.85
C GLN A 83 27.99 5.62 -0.94
N LYS A 84 28.84 6.66 -0.89
CA LYS A 84 28.45 8.04 -0.54
C LYS A 84 27.55 8.75 -1.57
N ASP A 85 27.38 8.16 -2.76
CA ASP A 85 26.65 8.76 -3.89
C ASP A 85 25.61 7.82 -4.54
N THR A 86 25.27 6.69 -3.89
CA THR A 86 24.28 5.72 -4.40
C THR A 86 22.99 5.76 -3.59
N VAL A 87 21.84 5.64 -4.27
CA VAL A 87 20.56 5.57 -3.58
C VAL A 87 20.43 4.19 -2.91
N PRO A 88 20.04 4.12 -1.62
CA PRO A 88 19.81 2.84 -0.96
C PRO A 88 18.77 2.00 -1.71
N TRP A 89 19.09 0.73 -1.93
CA TRP A 89 18.15 -0.20 -2.56
C TRP A 89 16.81 -0.30 -1.80
N PHE A 90 15.73 -0.50 -2.55
CA PHE A 90 14.41 -0.82 -2.02
C PHE A 90 13.66 -1.79 -2.95
N PRO A 91 12.74 -2.62 -2.42
CA PRO A 91 11.90 -3.51 -3.21
C PRO A 91 11.01 -2.73 -4.19
N ASN A 92 10.95 -3.18 -5.45
CA ASN A 92 10.07 -2.58 -6.45
C ASN A 92 8.75 -3.35 -6.57
N ASP A 93 8.79 -4.67 -6.43
CA ASP A 93 7.62 -5.53 -6.53
C ASP A 93 7.38 -6.23 -5.18
N ILE A 94 6.13 -6.52 -4.82
CA ILE A 94 5.80 -7.16 -3.53
C ILE A 94 6.51 -8.51 -3.29
N GLN A 95 6.95 -9.17 -4.37
CA GLN A 95 7.72 -10.42 -4.31
C GLN A 95 9.16 -10.20 -3.86
N ASP A 96 9.72 -9.00 -4.07
CA ASP A 96 11.09 -8.67 -3.66
C ASP A 96 11.25 -8.68 -2.13
N LEU A 97 10.14 -8.61 -1.38
CA LEU A 97 10.12 -8.80 0.07
C LEU A 97 10.69 -10.18 0.49
N ASP A 98 10.66 -11.19 -0.39
CA ASP A 98 11.28 -12.50 -0.14
C ASP A 98 12.81 -12.43 0.00
N ARG A 99 13.47 -11.42 -0.58
CA ARG A 99 14.93 -11.34 -0.65
C ARG A 99 15.58 -11.01 0.70
N PHE A 100 14.87 -10.28 1.55
CA PHE A 100 15.40 -9.78 2.83
C PHE A 100 14.56 -10.19 4.04
N ALA A 101 13.44 -10.88 3.86
CA ALA A 101 12.61 -11.37 4.97
C ALA A 101 13.35 -12.28 5.97
N ASN A 102 14.49 -12.85 5.58
CA ASN A 102 15.32 -13.73 6.40
C ASN A 102 16.51 -13.00 7.06
N GLN A 103 16.66 -11.69 6.86
CA GLN A 103 17.70 -10.88 7.49
C GLN A 103 17.24 -10.44 8.89
N ILE A 104 17.32 -11.37 9.84
CA ILE A 104 16.89 -11.15 11.23
C ILE A 104 18.03 -10.54 12.04
N LEU A 105 17.74 -9.44 12.74
CA LEU A 105 18.69 -8.76 13.63
C LEU A 105 18.68 -9.34 15.05
N SER A 106 17.50 -9.61 15.60
CA SER A 106 17.33 -10.07 16.97
C SER A 106 16.02 -10.84 17.18
N TYR A 107 15.87 -11.46 18.35
CA TYR A 107 14.69 -12.24 18.75
C TYR A 107 14.29 -13.34 17.75
N GLY A 108 15.29 -13.93 17.09
CA GLY A 108 15.10 -15.08 16.21
C GLY A 108 14.93 -16.39 16.97
N SER A 109 15.62 -17.43 16.52
CA SER A 109 15.69 -18.72 17.24
C SER A 109 16.66 -18.70 18.44
N GLU A 110 17.59 -17.75 18.45
CA GLU A 110 18.54 -17.54 19.55
C GLU A 110 17.99 -16.43 20.45
N LEU A 111 17.92 -16.72 21.75
CA LEU A 111 17.35 -15.84 22.76
C LEU A 111 18.47 -15.24 23.59
N ASP A 112 18.29 -14.00 24.03
CA ASP A 112 19.22 -13.33 24.95
C ASP A 112 19.20 -13.99 26.34
N SER A 113 20.30 -13.86 27.09
CA SER A 113 20.47 -14.54 28.38
C SER A 113 19.48 -14.11 29.47
N ASP A 114 18.93 -12.91 29.36
CA ASP A 114 17.92 -12.34 30.25
C ASP A 114 16.48 -12.69 29.82
N HIS A 115 16.31 -13.33 28.66
CA HIS A 115 15.01 -13.78 28.18
C HIS A 115 14.43 -14.87 29.09
N PRO A 116 13.15 -14.80 29.50
CA PRO A 116 12.54 -15.75 30.43
C PRO A 116 12.54 -17.21 29.95
N GLY A 117 12.63 -17.42 28.63
CA GLY A 117 12.73 -18.73 27.99
C GLY A 117 14.16 -19.18 27.64
N PHE A 118 15.22 -18.44 28.02
CA PHE A 118 16.61 -18.75 27.65
C PHE A 118 17.05 -20.15 28.11
N THR A 119 16.71 -20.49 29.36
CA THR A 119 17.04 -21.79 29.97
C THR A 119 16.00 -22.87 29.70
N ASP A 120 14.93 -22.57 28.96
CA ASP A 120 13.87 -23.54 28.63
C ASP A 120 14.18 -24.22 27.28
N PRO A 121 14.61 -25.49 27.27
CA PRO A 121 14.95 -26.18 26.03
C PRO A 121 13.73 -26.46 25.15
N VAL A 122 12.54 -26.62 25.73
CA VAL A 122 11.29 -26.86 24.99
C VAL A 122 10.87 -25.58 24.28
N TYR A 123 10.90 -24.44 24.99
CA TYR A 123 10.58 -23.14 24.41
C TYR A 123 11.54 -22.75 23.28
N ARG A 124 12.85 -22.99 23.46
CA ARG A 124 13.85 -22.75 22.41
C ARG A 124 13.64 -23.61 21.16
N ALA A 125 13.37 -24.91 21.34
CA ALA A 125 13.06 -25.80 20.22
C ALA A 125 11.79 -25.34 19.49
N ARG A 126 10.78 -24.92 20.25
CA ARG A 126 9.53 -24.38 19.72
C ARG A 126 9.73 -23.07 18.95
N ARG A 127 10.58 -22.16 19.42
CA ARG A 127 10.96 -20.93 18.68
C ARG A 127 11.66 -21.23 17.37
N LYS A 128 12.53 -22.24 17.34
CA LYS A 128 13.19 -22.67 16.11
C LYS A 128 12.19 -23.17 15.07
N GLU A 129 11.17 -23.94 15.48
CA GLU A 129 10.09 -24.39 14.57
C GLU A 129 9.37 -23.21 13.89
N PHE A 130 9.02 -22.17 14.66
CA PHE A 130 8.40 -20.96 14.10
C PHE A 130 9.34 -20.18 13.17
N ALA A 131 10.63 -20.09 13.53
CA ALA A 131 11.63 -19.45 12.69
C ALA A 131 11.80 -20.19 11.36
N ASP A 132 11.83 -21.53 11.37
CA ASP A 132 11.94 -22.36 10.17
C ASP A 132 10.72 -22.16 9.25
N ILE A 133 9.52 -21.97 9.79
CA ILE A 133 8.33 -21.62 8.98
C ILE A 133 8.53 -20.29 8.25
N ALA A 134 9.00 -19.26 8.96
CA ALA A 134 9.22 -17.94 8.38
C ALA A 134 10.34 -17.96 7.32
N TYR A 135 11.45 -18.66 7.59
CA TYR A 135 12.58 -18.75 6.66
C TYR A 135 12.22 -19.42 5.32
N ASN A 136 11.30 -20.37 5.36
CA ASN A 136 10.84 -21.11 4.18
C ASN A 136 9.62 -20.47 3.49
N TYR A 137 8.99 -19.47 4.10
CA TYR A 137 7.85 -18.78 3.49
C TYR A 137 8.29 -17.94 2.28
N ARG A 138 7.50 -18.01 1.21
CA ARG A 138 7.64 -17.14 0.02
C ARG A 138 6.33 -16.46 -0.33
N HIS A 139 6.42 -15.28 -0.95
CA HIS A 139 5.26 -14.50 -1.33
C HIS A 139 4.31 -15.32 -2.22
N GLY A 140 3.01 -15.24 -1.95
CA GLY A 140 1.97 -15.98 -2.66
C GLY A 140 1.68 -17.37 -2.09
N GLN A 141 2.53 -17.89 -1.20
CA GLN A 141 2.23 -19.10 -0.44
C GLN A 141 1.19 -18.81 0.64
N ILE A 142 0.44 -19.85 0.99
CA ILE A 142 -0.44 -19.84 2.16
C ILE A 142 0.43 -19.92 3.41
N ILE A 143 0.21 -19.01 4.37
CA ILE A 143 0.93 -19.02 5.65
C ILE A 143 0.66 -20.35 6.36
N PRO A 144 1.71 -21.13 6.72
CA PRO A 144 1.53 -22.42 7.38
C PRO A 144 0.74 -22.31 8.68
N ARG A 145 -0.16 -23.28 8.88
CA ARG A 145 -0.94 -23.39 10.12
C ARG A 145 -0.11 -24.08 11.18
N VAL A 146 0.03 -23.41 12.32
CA VAL A 146 0.61 -24.00 13.53
C VAL A 146 -0.49 -24.40 14.50
N GLU A 147 -0.36 -25.60 15.04
CA GLU A 147 -1.17 -26.06 16.16
C GLU A 147 -0.46 -25.66 17.45
N TYR A 148 -1.10 -24.76 18.20
CA TYR A 148 -0.58 -24.30 19.49
C TYR A 148 -0.89 -25.31 20.60
N THR A 149 0.03 -25.43 21.56
CA THR A 149 -0.13 -26.27 22.74
C THR A 149 -1.18 -25.70 23.69
N GLU A 150 -1.67 -26.51 24.64
CA GLU A 150 -2.61 -26.02 25.66
C GLU A 150 -2.02 -24.92 26.55
N GLU A 151 -0.70 -24.96 26.77
CA GLU A 151 0.00 -23.94 27.55
C GLU A 151 0.12 -22.61 26.80
N GLU A 152 0.40 -22.67 25.49
CA GLU A 152 0.37 -21.50 24.60
C GLU A 152 -1.04 -20.89 24.57
N LYS A 153 -2.09 -21.73 24.43
CA LYS A 153 -3.49 -21.29 24.48
C LYS A 153 -3.88 -20.66 25.82
N ALA A 154 -3.40 -21.21 26.94
CA ALA A 154 -3.66 -20.66 28.27
C ALA A 154 -3.00 -19.27 28.46
N THR A 155 -1.78 -19.11 27.94
CA THR A 155 -1.06 -17.82 27.95
C THR A 155 -1.83 -16.77 27.15
N TRP A 156 -2.25 -17.11 25.92
CA TRP A 156 -3.12 -16.26 25.10
C TRP A 156 -4.42 -15.90 25.83
N GLY A 157 -5.10 -16.89 26.40
CA GLY A 157 -6.38 -16.69 27.09
C GLY A 157 -6.28 -15.73 28.27
N THR A 158 -5.15 -15.75 28.98
CA THR A 158 -4.85 -14.82 30.08
C THR A 158 -4.72 -13.39 29.56
N VAL A 159 -3.86 -13.17 28.55
CA VAL A 159 -3.62 -11.86 27.94
C VAL A 159 -4.91 -11.28 27.34
N PHE A 160 -5.63 -12.10 26.57
CA PHE A 160 -6.85 -11.71 25.90
C PHE A 160 -7.96 -11.30 26.88
N LYS A 161 -8.12 -12.05 27.98
CA LYS A 161 -9.15 -11.77 28.98
C LYS A 161 -8.94 -10.40 29.64
N GLU A 162 -7.71 -10.08 30.04
CA GLU A 162 -7.39 -8.81 30.69
C GLU A 162 -7.46 -7.63 29.70
N LEU A 163 -6.93 -7.77 28.49
CA LEU A 163 -7.02 -6.70 27.50
C LEU A 163 -8.47 -6.39 27.10
N LYS A 164 -9.31 -7.42 26.98
CA LYS A 164 -10.73 -7.26 26.65
C LYS A 164 -11.50 -6.43 27.70
N THR A 165 -11.12 -6.47 28.98
CA THR A 165 -11.75 -5.64 30.01
C THR A 165 -11.26 -4.19 29.97
N LEU A 166 -10.01 -3.95 29.58
CA LEU A 166 -9.40 -2.62 29.52
C LEU A 166 -9.73 -1.84 28.23
N TYR A 167 -9.94 -2.54 27.13
CA TYR A 167 -10.18 -1.94 25.82
C TYR A 167 -11.34 -0.93 25.76
N PRO A 168 -12.53 -1.18 26.33
CA PRO A 168 -13.59 -0.18 26.35
C PRO A 168 -13.21 1.12 27.09
N LEU A 169 -12.29 1.03 28.05
CA LEU A 169 -11.85 2.17 28.87
C LEU A 169 -10.75 2.96 28.18
N HIS A 170 -9.77 2.27 27.61
CA HIS A 170 -8.49 2.87 27.22
C HIS A 170 -8.22 2.89 25.71
N ALA A 171 -8.79 1.97 24.92
CA ALA A 171 -8.47 1.86 23.51
C ALA A 171 -9.34 2.80 22.64
N CYS A 172 -8.79 3.26 21.51
CA CYS A 172 -9.51 4.16 20.61
C CYS A 172 -10.70 3.45 19.92
N ALA A 173 -11.75 4.18 19.54
CA ALA A 173 -12.97 3.58 18.98
C ALA A 173 -12.71 2.72 17.73
N ASN A 174 -11.71 3.09 16.92
CA ASN A 174 -11.29 2.37 15.71
C ASN A 174 -10.79 0.94 16.01
N THR A 175 -10.29 0.67 17.22
CA THR A 175 -9.81 -0.67 17.61
C THR A 175 -10.93 -1.61 18.06
N THR A 176 -11.95 -1.09 18.74
CA THR A 176 -12.89 -1.91 19.53
C THR A 176 -14.35 -1.82 19.08
N GLY A 177 -14.81 -0.64 18.65
CA GLY A 177 -16.22 -0.36 18.38
C GLY A 177 -16.66 -0.69 16.95
N SER A 178 -15.81 -0.45 15.97
CA SER A 178 -16.15 -0.55 14.54
C SER A 178 -15.41 -1.67 13.79
N SER A 179 -14.25 -2.15 14.28
CA SER A 179 -13.43 -3.14 13.57
C SER A 179 -14.15 -4.50 13.42
N PRO A 180 -14.48 -4.94 12.18
CA PRO A 180 -15.01 -6.28 11.94
C PRO A 180 -14.03 -7.37 12.39
N CYS A 181 -12.73 -7.08 12.34
CA CYS A 181 -11.68 -8.01 12.71
C CYS A 181 -11.64 -8.23 14.23
N TRP A 182 -11.85 -7.18 15.02
CA TRP A 182 -12.00 -7.31 16.47
C TRP A 182 -13.24 -8.13 16.84
N ARG A 183 -14.40 -7.88 16.21
CA ARG A 183 -15.62 -8.68 16.47
C ARG A 183 -15.41 -10.15 16.17
N ASN A 184 -14.74 -10.48 15.08
CA ASN A 184 -14.41 -11.87 14.76
C ASN A 184 -13.45 -12.48 15.78
N THR A 185 -12.39 -11.75 16.16
CA THR A 185 -11.43 -12.18 17.18
C THR A 185 -12.10 -12.38 18.54
N ALA A 186 -13.01 -11.49 18.92
CA ALA A 186 -13.80 -11.55 20.15
C ALA A 186 -14.85 -12.66 20.15
N ALA A 187 -15.41 -13.00 18.99
CA ALA A 187 -16.36 -14.10 18.80
C ALA A 187 -15.66 -15.48 18.87
N THR A 188 -14.44 -15.60 18.35
CA THR A 188 -13.64 -16.84 18.42
C THR A 188 -12.87 -17.02 19.74
N GLY A 189 -12.87 -15.99 20.59
CA GLY A 189 -11.91 -15.77 21.67
C GLY A 189 -11.96 -16.69 22.89
N ARG A 190 -12.35 -17.97 22.77
CA ARG A 190 -12.26 -18.93 23.89
C ARG A 190 -11.77 -20.35 23.57
N THR A 191 -11.79 -20.88 22.34
CA THR A 191 -11.70 -22.36 22.22
C THR A 191 -11.06 -23.00 20.99
N THR A 192 -10.64 -22.31 19.92
CA THR A 192 -10.12 -23.05 18.74
C THR A 192 -8.89 -22.42 18.07
N SER A 193 -7.92 -23.31 17.78
CA SER A 193 -6.62 -23.14 17.12
C SER A 193 -6.40 -21.80 16.38
N HIS A 194 -5.51 -20.96 16.89
CA HIS A 194 -5.19 -19.65 16.31
C HIS A 194 -4.12 -19.78 15.22
N SER A 195 -4.41 -20.49 14.14
CA SER A 195 -3.60 -20.35 12.93
C SER A 195 -3.93 -19.03 12.23
N TRP A 196 -3.01 -18.41 11.49
CA TRP A 196 -3.28 -17.23 10.65
C TRP A 196 -4.48 -17.37 9.68
N ARG A 197 -5.03 -18.58 9.46
CA ARG A 197 -6.29 -18.76 8.73
C ARG A 197 -7.52 -18.24 9.50
N THR A 198 -7.44 -17.97 10.80
CA THR A 198 -8.60 -17.52 11.56
C THR A 198 -8.74 -16.00 11.39
N CYS A 199 -9.87 -15.58 10.82
CA CYS A 199 -10.49 -14.24 10.72
C CYS A 199 -9.63 -12.95 10.70
N PRO A 200 -8.91 -12.52 11.75
CA PRO A 200 -8.20 -11.25 11.80
C PRO A 200 -7.29 -10.88 10.61
N ALA A 201 -6.34 -11.75 10.19
CA ALA A 201 -5.42 -11.39 9.11
C ALA A 201 -6.09 -11.38 7.73
N SER A 202 -7.00 -12.31 7.46
CA SER A 202 -7.84 -12.27 6.25
C SER A 202 -8.78 -11.06 6.24
N CYS A 203 -9.23 -10.63 7.43
CA CYS A 203 -10.12 -9.50 7.59
C CYS A 203 -9.43 -8.17 7.24
N SER A 204 -8.18 -7.99 7.70
CA SER A 204 -7.30 -6.89 7.27
C SER A 204 -7.18 -6.81 5.74
N VAL A 205 -6.94 -7.95 5.07
CA VAL A 205 -6.87 -8.02 3.61
C VAL A 205 -8.18 -7.57 2.96
N THR A 206 -9.32 -8.04 3.48
CA THR A 206 -10.64 -7.69 2.91
C THR A 206 -11.06 -6.25 3.21
N CYS A 207 -10.55 -5.64 4.28
CA CYS A 207 -10.92 -4.28 4.68
C CYS A 207 -10.02 -3.22 4.02
N THR A 208 -8.70 -3.45 3.98
CA THR A 208 -7.73 -2.43 3.55
C THR A 208 -6.64 -2.99 2.63
N GLY A 209 -6.67 -4.28 2.28
CA GLY A 209 -5.61 -4.91 1.50
C GLY A 209 -4.32 -5.18 2.29
N PHE A 210 -4.25 -4.85 3.59
CA PHE A 210 -3.09 -5.18 4.42
C PHE A 210 -2.94 -6.69 4.60
N ARG A 211 -1.73 -7.19 4.38
CA ARG A 211 -1.37 -8.61 4.44
C ARG A 211 -0.35 -8.83 5.54
N VAL A 212 -0.43 -10.02 6.12
CA VAL A 212 0.59 -10.49 7.08
C VAL A 212 1.62 -11.34 6.35
N ARG A 213 2.87 -11.19 6.75
CA ARG A 213 3.98 -12.06 6.35
C ARG A 213 4.67 -12.62 7.60
N PRO A 214 4.86 -13.95 7.72
CA PRO A 214 5.56 -14.52 8.85
C PRO A 214 7.02 -14.05 8.87
N ALA A 215 7.48 -13.62 10.05
CA ALA A 215 8.86 -13.25 10.32
C ALA A 215 9.41 -14.11 11.47
N ALA A 216 10.69 -14.48 11.37
CA ALA A 216 11.36 -15.27 12.39
C ALA A 216 11.73 -14.47 13.64
N GLY A 217 11.85 -13.14 13.51
CA GLY A 217 12.24 -12.20 14.57
C GLY A 217 12.21 -10.77 14.05
N LEU A 218 12.95 -9.86 14.69
CA LEU A 218 13.02 -8.45 14.27
C LEU A 218 13.87 -8.28 13.02
N LEU A 219 13.32 -7.60 12.01
CA LEU A 219 14.04 -7.15 10.83
C LEU A 219 14.76 -5.82 11.07
N SER A 220 15.63 -5.43 10.14
CA SER A 220 16.14 -4.06 10.13
C SER A 220 15.00 -3.04 9.97
N PRO A 221 15.09 -1.84 10.56
CA PRO A 221 14.06 -0.82 10.39
C PRO A 221 13.79 -0.50 8.92
N ARG A 222 14.83 -0.50 8.07
CA ARG A 222 14.70 -0.30 6.63
C ARG A 222 13.81 -1.37 5.99
N ASP A 223 14.09 -2.63 6.28
CA ASP A 223 13.39 -3.76 5.67
C ASP A 223 11.95 -3.87 6.17
N PHE A 224 11.74 -3.68 7.48
CA PHE A 224 10.43 -3.68 8.09
C PHE A 224 9.54 -2.57 7.52
N LEU A 225 10.05 -1.32 7.50
CA LEU A 225 9.32 -0.18 6.97
C LEU A 225 9.04 -0.35 5.47
N ALA A 226 10.00 -0.85 4.68
CA ALA A 226 9.79 -1.10 3.25
C ALA A 226 8.61 -2.05 2.99
N GLY A 227 8.36 -3.04 3.86
CA GLY A 227 7.17 -3.90 3.79
C GLY A 227 5.85 -3.13 3.89
N LEU A 228 5.79 -2.13 4.76
CA LEU A 228 4.59 -1.31 4.95
C LEU A 228 4.17 -0.57 3.68
N ALA A 229 5.12 -0.26 2.78
CA ALA A 229 4.84 0.39 1.50
C ALA A 229 3.90 -0.46 0.62
N PHE A 230 4.00 -1.78 0.77
CA PHE A 230 3.17 -2.79 0.08
C PHE A 230 1.95 -3.22 0.88
N ARG A 231 1.64 -2.51 1.99
CA ARG A 231 0.66 -2.94 2.98
C ARG A 231 0.97 -4.35 3.52
N VAL A 232 2.24 -4.65 3.74
CA VAL A 232 2.69 -5.92 4.33
C VAL A 232 3.25 -5.65 5.72
N ILE A 233 2.63 -6.26 6.73
CA ILE A 233 3.18 -6.29 8.09
C ILE A 233 3.94 -7.61 8.30
N TYR A 234 5.20 -7.50 8.74
CA TYR A 234 5.97 -8.64 9.21
C TYR A 234 5.55 -8.99 10.62
N SER A 235 5.20 -10.25 10.85
CA SER A 235 4.56 -10.66 12.08
C SER A 235 5.10 -11.99 12.57
N THR A 236 5.41 -12.09 13.86
CA THR A 236 5.89 -13.34 14.43
C THR A 236 4.75 -14.32 14.68
N GLN A 237 5.08 -15.61 14.76
CA GLN A 237 4.12 -16.69 15.05
C GLN A 237 4.24 -17.26 16.46
N TYR A 238 5.34 -16.99 17.16
CA TYR A 238 5.54 -17.53 18.49
C TYR A 238 4.74 -16.72 19.51
N ILE A 239 4.50 -17.33 20.68
CA ILE A 239 3.87 -16.66 21.82
C ILE A 239 4.91 -16.43 22.93
N ARG A 240 4.73 -15.36 23.71
CA ARG A 240 5.56 -15.05 24.88
C ARG A 240 5.60 -16.22 25.87
N HIS A 241 6.71 -16.29 26.62
CA HIS A 241 6.90 -17.36 27.60
C HIS A 241 5.89 -17.27 28.76
N ARG A 242 5.32 -18.42 29.15
CA ARG A 242 4.26 -18.54 30.17
C ARG A 242 4.57 -17.91 31.53
N SER A 243 5.85 -17.81 31.90
CA SER A 243 6.26 -17.28 33.22
C SER A 243 6.07 -15.77 33.34
N LYS A 244 5.97 -15.05 32.21
CA LYS A 244 5.75 -13.61 32.15
C LYS A 244 4.65 -13.28 31.12
N PRO A 245 3.38 -13.62 31.38
CA PRO A 245 2.30 -13.37 30.43
C PRO A 245 1.97 -11.88 30.30
N THR A 246 2.32 -11.07 31.31
CA THR A 246 1.86 -9.69 31.47
C THR A 246 2.62 -8.67 30.62
N TYR A 247 3.85 -8.99 30.22
CA TYR A 247 4.75 -8.10 29.47
C TYR A 247 5.79 -8.94 28.72
N THR A 248 6.10 -8.52 27.50
CA THR A 248 7.21 -9.06 26.70
C THR A 248 7.85 -7.91 25.92
N PRO A 249 9.19 -7.82 25.86
CA PRO A 249 9.88 -6.88 24.98
C PRO A 249 9.86 -7.35 23.50
N GLU A 250 9.56 -8.63 23.27
CA GLU A 250 9.45 -9.20 21.93
C GLU A 250 8.02 -9.05 21.36
N PRO A 251 7.86 -8.75 20.05
CA PRO A 251 6.56 -8.67 19.41
C PRO A 251 6.01 -10.07 19.10
N ASP A 252 5.46 -10.73 20.12
CA ASP A 252 4.85 -12.06 20.00
C ASP A 252 3.47 -12.03 19.32
N ILE A 253 2.88 -13.18 19.02
CA ILE A 253 1.58 -13.28 18.35
C ILE A 253 0.44 -12.50 19.06
N CYS A 254 0.53 -12.32 20.39
CA CYS A 254 -0.40 -11.46 21.13
C CYS A 254 -0.27 -9.99 20.71
N HIS A 255 0.96 -9.48 20.61
CA HIS A 255 1.26 -8.13 20.15
C HIS A 255 0.70 -7.86 18.76
N GLU A 256 0.97 -8.79 17.85
CA GLU A 256 0.58 -8.71 16.46
C GLU A 256 -0.93 -8.71 16.27
N LEU A 257 -1.61 -9.72 16.82
CA LEU A 257 -3.04 -9.93 16.59
C LEU A 257 -3.94 -8.98 17.38
N LEU A 258 -3.52 -8.58 18.58
CA LEU A 258 -4.35 -7.74 19.47
C LEU A 258 -3.99 -6.25 19.35
N GLY A 259 -2.73 -5.93 19.04
CA GLY A 259 -2.27 -4.55 18.86
C GLY A 259 -2.44 -4.07 17.42
N HIS A 260 -1.72 -4.68 16.49
CA HIS A 260 -1.61 -4.19 15.11
C HIS A 260 -2.83 -4.48 14.23
N VAL A 261 -3.25 -5.75 14.17
CA VAL A 261 -4.27 -6.19 13.20
C VAL A 261 -5.60 -5.44 13.28
N PRO A 262 -6.16 -5.10 14.46
CA PRO A 262 -7.42 -4.36 14.52
C PRO A 262 -7.35 -2.98 13.85
N LEU A 263 -6.19 -2.32 13.92
CA LEU A 263 -5.96 -1.00 13.35
C LEU A 263 -5.63 -1.06 11.86
N PHE A 264 -4.93 -2.09 11.39
CA PHE A 264 -4.74 -2.26 9.95
C PHE A 264 -6.04 -2.50 9.17
N ALA A 265 -7.12 -2.86 9.85
CA ALA A 265 -8.46 -2.92 9.26
C ALA A 265 -9.14 -1.54 9.08
N ASP A 266 -8.61 -0.49 9.71
CA ASP A 266 -9.07 0.89 9.54
C ASP A 266 -8.39 1.53 8.33
N SER A 267 -9.19 2.13 7.43
CA SER A 267 -8.67 2.71 6.18
C SER A 267 -7.70 3.87 6.41
N SER A 268 -7.96 4.71 7.41
CA SER A 268 -7.13 5.88 7.70
C SER A 268 -5.81 5.46 8.31
N PHE A 269 -5.85 4.50 9.24
CA PHE A 269 -4.64 3.94 9.85
C PHE A 269 -3.81 3.10 8.87
N ALA A 270 -4.45 2.34 7.97
CA ALA A 270 -3.76 1.62 6.91
C ALA A 270 -3.01 2.58 5.96
N GLN A 271 -3.64 3.68 5.55
CA GLN A 271 -2.98 4.72 4.74
C GLN A 271 -1.83 5.38 5.51
N PHE A 272 -2.06 5.75 6.77
CA PHE A 272 -1.05 6.30 7.66
C PHE A 272 0.18 5.39 7.78
N SER A 273 -0.04 4.09 8.00
CA SER A 273 1.03 3.10 8.13
C SER A 273 1.76 2.87 6.81
N GLN A 274 1.04 2.87 5.68
CA GLN A 274 1.65 2.74 4.36
C GLN A 274 2.58 3.93 4.04
N GLU A 275 2.25 5.13 4.52
CA GLU A 275 3.06 6.33 4.31
C GLU A 275 4.45 6.21 4.93
N PHE A 276 4.60 5.57 6.11
CA PHE A 276 5.92 5.25 6.66
C PHE A 276 6.72 4.37 5.70
N GLY A 277 6.06 3.38 5.09
CA GLY A 277 6.74 2.52 4.15
C GLY A 277 7.20 3.27 2.91
N LEU A 278 6.33 4.08 2.29
CA LEU A 278 6.68 4.91 1.14
C LEU A 278 7.79 5.93 1.47
N ALA A 279 7.75 6.51 2.67
CA ALA A 279 8.78 7.42 3.15
C ALA A 279 10.15 6.74 3.27
N SER A 280 10.19 5.45 3.65
CA SER A 280 11.42 4.68 3.84
C SER A 280 12.14 4.30 2.53
N LEU A 281 11.41 4.18 1.41
CA LEU A 281 11.99 3.72 0.14
C LEU A 281 13.02 4.71 -0.39
N GLY A 282 14.26 4.25 -0.54
CA GLY A 282 15.39 5.08 -1.01
C GLY A 282 15.88 6.12 -0.01
N ALA A 283 15.35 6.17 1.22
CA ALA A 283 15.79 7.14 2.23
C ALA A 283 17.16 6.75 2.83
N PRO A 284 18.02 7.72 3.21
CA PRO A 284 19.31 7.45 3.85
C PRO A 284 19.13 6.85 5.25
N ASP A 285 20.14 6.13 5.75
CA ASP A 285 20.07 5.42 7.05
C ASP A 285 19.71 6.35 8.22
N GLU A 286 20.28 7.56 8.27
CA GLU A 286 19.94 8.55 9.32
C GLU A 286 18.45 8.92 9.31
N PHE A 287 17.85 9.01 8.12
CA PHE A 287 16.43 9.27 7.99
C PHE A 287 15.58 8.05 8.36
N ILE A 288 16.06 6.83 8.08
CA ILE A 288 15.40 5.60 8.51
C ILE A 288 15.35 5.50 10.05
N GLU A 289 16.42 5.84 10.76
CA GLU A 289 16.44 5.86 12.23
C GLU A 289 15.42 6.85 12.79
N LYS A 290 15.40 8.07 12.24
CA LYS A 290 14.40 9.10 12.57
C LYS A 290 12.97 8.62 12.30
N LEU A 291 12.75 7.98 11.15
CA LEU A 291 11.44 7.45 10.77
C LEU A 291 11.01 6.29 11.66
N ALA A 292 11.94 5.43 12.08
CA ALA A 292 11.69 4.36 13.04
C ALA A 292 11.32 4.91 14.42
N ALA A 293 11.93 6.00 14.87
CA ALA A 293 11.53 6.67 16.12
C ALA A 293 10.12 7.26 16.03
N VAL A 294 9.77 7.90 14.90
CA VAL A 294 8.40 8.38 14.67
C VAL A 294 7.41 7.22 14.64
N TYR A 295 7.75 6.10 14.00
CA TYR A 295 6.94 4.89 13.98
C TYR A 295 6.73 4.33 15.40
N TRP A 296 7.79 4.25 16.22
CA TRP A 296 7.72 3.82 17.61
C TRP A 296 6.72 4.65 18.43
N PHE A 297 6.82 5.97 18.37
CA PHE A 297 5.94 6.86 19.15
C PHE A 297 4.54 7.04 18.56
N THR A 298 4.24 6.40 17.43
CA THR A 298 2.92 6.45 16.81
C THR A 298 2.30 5.07 16.71
N VAL A 299 2.76 4.24 15.79
CA VAL A 299 2.19 2.91 15.53
C VAL A 299 2.40 1.96 16.71
N GLU A 300 3.52 2.04 17.43
CA GLU A 300 3.79 1.16 18.57
C GLU A 300 3.26 1.69 19.91
N PHE A 301 3.49 2.97 20.22
CA PHE A 301 3.17 3.57 21.53
C PHE A 301 2.37 4.87 21.43
N GLY A 302 1.64 5.08 20.34
CA GLY A 302 0.86 6.29 20.13
C GLY A 302 -0.45 6.36 20.92
N LEU A 303 -0.80 7.59 21.30
CA LEU A 303 -2.09 7.96 21.86
C LEU A 303 -2.81 8.89 20.90
N CYS A 304 -4.14 8.88 20.88
CA CYS A 304 -4.94 9.81 20.06
C CYS A 304 -6.00 10.52 20.91
N LYS A 305 -6.41 11.70 20.46
CA LYS A 305 -7.60 12.37 21.02
C LYS A 305 -8.88 11.80 20.42
N GLN A 306 -9.89 11.65 21.27
CA GLN A 306 -11.24 11.27 20.88
C GLN A 306 -12.23 12.14 21.66
N GLY A 307 -12.67 13.24 21.04
CA GLY A 307 -13.41 14.29 21.74
C GLY A 307 -12.52 14.96 22.80
N SER A 308 -12.97 14.95 24.06
CA SER A 308 -12.19 15.46 25.20
C SER A 308 -11.28 14.42 25.85
N GLU A 309 -11.34 13.15 25.43
CA GLU A 309 -10.58 12.05 26.04
C GLU A 309 -9.33 11.71 25.23
N ILE A 310 -8.32 11.15 25.91
CA ILE A 310 -7.16 10.53 25.28
C ILE A 310 -7.38 9.02 25.29
N LYS A 311 -7.05 8.36 24.18
CA LYS A 311 -7.16 6.90 24.01
C LYS A 311 -5.87 6.34 23.41
N ALA A 312 -5.58 5.08 23.68
CA ALA A 312 -4.45 4.37 23.13
C ALA A 312 -4.79 3.76 21.77
N TYR A 313 -3.84 3.87 20.85
CA TYR A 313 -3.87 3.13 19.59
C TYR A 313 -2.55 2.41 19.30
N GLY A 314 -1.45 2.74 19.98
CA GLY A 314 -0.19 2.03 19.79
C GLY A 314 -0.30 0.53 20.07
N ALA A 315 0.24 -0.31 19.18
CA ALA A 315 0.17 -1.77 19.30
C ALA A 315 0.83 -2.31 20.58
N GLY A 316 1.95 -1.72 21.01
CA GLY A 316 2.62 -2.03 22.27
C GLY A 316 1.73 -1.77 23.48
N LEU A 317 0.96 -0.67 23.48
CA LEU A 317 -0.03 -0.38 24.51
C LEU A 317 -1.19 -1.37 24.46
N LEU A 318 -1.75 -1.60 23.28
CA LEU A 318 -2.92 -2.45 23.11
C LEU A 318 -2.64 -3.94 23.36
N SER A 319 -1.39 -4.36 23.49
CA SER A 319 -1.00 -5.76 23.72
C SER A 319 -0.31 -6.04 25.05
N SER A 320 -0.11 -4.99 25.85
CA SER A 320 0.50 -5.04 27.18
C SER A 320 -0.42 -4.33 28.17
N PHE A 321 -1.23 -5.11 28.91
CA PHE A 321 -2.18 -4.51 29.85
C PHE A 321 -1.48 -3.70 30.96
N GLY A 322 -0.26 -4.09 31.35
CA GLY A 322 0.54 -3.35 32.32
C GLY A 322 0.94 -1.96 31.80
N GLU A 323 1.38 -1.89 30.54
CA GLU A 323 1.78 -0.62 29.95
C GLU A 323 0.59 0.26 29.55
N LEU A 324 -0.51 -0.37 29.10
CA LEU A 324 -1.78 0.32 28.84
C LEU A 324 -2.29 1.04 30.08
N GLN A 325 -2.27 0.39 31.24
CA GLN A 325 -2.69 1.04 32.49
C GLN A 325 -1.71 2.14 32.89
N TYR A 326 -0.41 1.87 32.77
CA TYR A 326 0.64 2.83 33.08
C TYR A 326 0.54 4.12 32.24
N SER A 327 0.20 4.03 30.95
CA SER A 327 0.11 5.19 30.05
C SER A 327 -0.94 6.22 30.44
N PHE A 328 -1.91 5.86 31.29
CA PHE A 328 -2.95 6.75 31.81
C PHE A 328 -2.76 7.14 33.28
N THR A 329 -1.60 6.84 33.86
CA THR A 329 -1.21 7.37 35.18
C THR A 329 -0.63 8.78 35.06
N ASP A 330 -0.30 9.39 36.18
CA ASP A 330 0.40 10.68 36.28
C ASP A 330 1.92 10.58 36.08
N LYS A 331 2.45 9.35 35.96
CA LYS A 331 3.89 9.07 35.82
C LYS A 331 4.47 9.44 34.45
N PRO A 332 3.89 9.00 33.31
CA PRO A 332 4.46 9.32 32.01
C PRO A 332 4.12 10.75 31.58
N LYS A 333 5.00 11.35 30.78
CA LYS A 333 4.77 12.67 30.20
C LYS A 333 4.02 12.56 28.88
N LEU A 334 2.87 13.21 28.76
CA LEU A 334 2.13 13.30 27.50
C LEU A 334 2.53 14.56 26.73
N GLN A 335 2.83 14.43 25.44
CA GLN A 335 3.18 15.55 24.56
C GLN A 335 2.36 15.52 23.27
N PRO A 336 2.07 16.67 22.64
CA PRO A 336 1.43 16.68 21.33
C PRO A 336 2.36 16.08 20.26
N PHE A 337 1.80 15.27 19.37
CA PHE A 337 2.56 14.66 18.28
C PHE A 337 3.05 15.70 17.27
N ASP A 338 4.37 15.70 17.05
CA ASP A 338 5.09 16.52 16.09
C ASP A 338 6.25 15.67 15.52
N ALA A 339 6.26 15.44 14.21
CA ALA A 339 7.16 14.46 13.61
C ALA A 339 8.65 14.83 13.78
N ASP A 340 9.00 16.10 13.61
CA ASP A 340 10.37 16.60 13.77
C ASP A 340 10.89 16.38 15.20
N ARG A 341 10.14 16.79 16.21
CA ARG A 341 10.51 16.60 17.62
C ARG A 341 10.51 15.12 18.04
N THR A 342 9.57 14.35 17.52
CA THR A 342 9.43 12.92 17.84
C THR A 342 10.60 12.13 17.24
N SER A 343 11.08 12.50 16.06
CA SER A 343 12.15 11.78 15.35
C SER A 343 13.50 11.73 16.07
N ILE A 344 13.74 12.67 16.99
CA ILE A 344 14.99 12.75 17.78
C ILE A 344 14.80 12.32 19.24
N GLN A 345 13.58 11.94 19.63
CA GLN A 345 13.27 11.52 20.99
C GLN A 345 13.84 10.11 21.24
N LYS A 346 14.66 9.97 22.27
CA LYS A 346 15.16 8.65 22.71
C LYS A 346 14.10 7.90 23.51
N TYR A 347 14.10 6.57 23.40
CA TYR A 347 13.16 5.68 24.10
C TYR A 347 13.83 4.40 24.61
N PRO A 348 13.39 3.87 25.76
CA PRO A 348 13.75 2.52 26.18
C PRO A 348 12.91 1.48 25.43
N ILE A 349 13.49 0.31 25.16
CA ILE A 349 12.78 -0.82 24.52
C ILE A 349 12.39 -1.93 25.51
N THR A 350 13.03 -1.96 26.69
CA THR A 350 12.84 -2.99 27.73
C THR A 350 12.05 -2.49 28.95
N GLU A 351 11.60 -1.25 28.94
CA GLU A 351 10.89 -0.59 30.04
C GLU A 351 9.68 0.19 29.51
N TYR A 352 8.75 0.54 30.41
CA TYR A 352 7.60 1.37 30.04
C TYR A 352 8.04 2.76 29.59
N GLN A 353 7.35 3.30 28.59
CA GLN A 353 7.78 4.57 27.99
C GLN A 353 7.66 5.74 28.98
N PRO A 354 8.71 6.55 29.18
CA PRO A 354 8.62 7.74 30.03
C PRO A 354 7.81 8.87 29.39
N VAL A 355 7.66 8.84 28.05
CA VAL A 355 6.99 9.87 27.26
C VAL A 355 6.10 9.21 26.21
N TYR A 356 4.88 9.69 26.06
CA TYR A 356 3.97 9.31 24.98
C TYR A 356 3.57 10.54 24.16
N PHE A 357 3.35 10.35 22.86
CA PHE A 357 2.88 11.39 21.96
C PHE A 357 1.40 11.20 21.61
N VAL A 358 0.66 12.31 21.64
CA VAL A 358 -0.78 12.35 21.40
C VAL A 358 -1.05 12.96 20.03
N ALA A 359 -1.57 12.16 19.11
CA ALA A 359 -2.07 12.58 17.81
C ALA A 359 -3.47 13.20 17.93
N GLU A 360 -3.75 14.27 17.16
CA GLU A 360 -5.09 14.86 17.12
C GLU A 360 -6.08 13.94 16.40
N SER A 361 -5.63 13.32 15.30
CA SER A 361 -6.35 12.29 14.56
C SER A 361 -5.36 11.50 13.69
N PHE A 362 -5.77 10.36 13.14
CA PHE A 362 -4.93 9.62 12.18
C PHE A 362 -4.65 10.42 10.90
N GLU A 363 -5.61 11.25 10.46
CA GLU A 363 -5.41 12.12 9.31
C GLU A 363 -4.37 13.22 9.59
N ASP A 364 -4.43 13.86 10.78
CA ASP A 364 -3.41 14.83 11.21
C ASP A 364 -2.02 14.19 11.33
N ALA A 365 -1.95 12.99 11.92
CA ALA A 365 -0.70 12.25 12.03
C ALA A 365 -0.12 11.89 10.65
N LYS A 366 -0.98 11.46 9.70
CA LYS A 366 -0.60 11.20 8.32
C LYS A 366 -0.03 12.43 7.64
N GLU A 367 -0.71 13.57 7.70
CA GLU A 367 -0.22 14.80 7.08
C GLU A 367 1.13 15.26 7.67
N LYS A 368 1.32 15.12 8.98
CA LYS A 368 2.59 15.44 9.64
C LYS A 368 3.72 14.50 9.19
N VAL A 369 3.46 13.19 9.09
CA VAL A 369 4.43 12.22 8.59
C VAL A 369 4.75 12.48 7.12
N LYS A 370 3.77 12.83 6.28
CA LYS A 370 4.00 13.21 4.87
C LYS A 370 4.90 14.41 4.75
N LYS A 371 4.61 15.47 5.52
CA LYS A 371 5.43 16.68 5.54
C LYS A 371 6.85 16.39 6.00
N PHE A 372 7.02 15.56 7.01
CA PHE A 372 8.33 15.10 7.48
C PHE A 372 9.06 14.26 6.42
N ALA A 373 8.35 13.34 5.74
CA ALA A 373 8.88 12.51 4.67
C ALA A 373 9.33 13.33 3.44
N ALA A 374 8.63 14.42 3.12
CA ALA A 374 8.99 15.33 2.04
C ALA A 374 10.33 16.07 2.29
N ALA A 375 10.76 16.20 3.55
CA ALA A 375 12.07 16.75 3.89
C ALA A 375 13.22 15.75 3.69
N SER A 376 12.92 14.49 3.37
CA SER A 376 13.94 13.46 3.11
C SER A 376 14.69 13.76 1.82
N PRO A 377 16.04 13.72 1.80
CA PRO A 377 16.82 13.99 0.60
C PRO A 377 16.79 12.78 -0.35
N LYS A 378 15.70 12.66 -1.11
CA LYS A 378 15.51 11.61 -2.13
C LYS A 378 15.51 12.24 -3.52
N PRO A 379 16.19 11.63 -4.51
CA PRO A 379 16.27 12.19 -5.87
C PRO A 379 15.00 11.95 -6.71
N PHE A 380 13.99 11.29 -6.15
CA PHE A 380 12.74 10.95 -6.82
C PHE A 380 11.57 10.86 -5.84
N SER A 381 10.36 10.92 -6.38
CA SER A 381 9.14 10.56 -5.68
C SER A 381 8.74 9.12 -5.97
N VAL A 382 8.04 8.46 -5.04
CA VAL A 382 7.54 7.09 -5.22
C VAL A 382 6.02 7.03 -5.05
N ARG A 383 5.38 6.14 -5.81
CA ARG A 383 3.96 5.81 -5.68
C ARG A 383 3.78 4.30 -5.61
N TYR A 384 2.90 3.83 -4.75
CA TYR A 384 2.45 2.44 -4.81
C TYR A 384 1.28 2.29 -5.79
N ASN A 385 1.40 1.36 -6.73
CA ASN A 385 0.32 0.97 -7.62
C ASN A 385 -0.36 -0.31 -7.10
N PRO A 386 -1.61 -0.22 -6.60
CA PRO A 386 -2.31 -1.37 -6.02
C PRO A 386 -2.70 -2.44 -7.04
N TYR A 387 -2.88 -2.08 -8.32
CA TYR A 387 -3.25 -3.03 -9.38
C TYR A 387 -2.10 -3.98 -9.70
N THR A 388 -0.88 -3.44 -9.79
CA THR A 388 0.33 -4.22 -10.13
C THR A 388 1.07 -4.72 -8.90
N GLN A 389 0.74 -4.20 -7.72
CA GLN A 389 1.40 -4.43 -6.44
C GLN A 389 2.89 -4.08 -6.49
N SER A 390 3.19 -2.93 -7.10
CA SER A 390 4.55 -2.48 -7.37
C SER A 390 4.73 -0.99 -7.06
N ILE A 391 5.98 -0.59 -6.85
CA ILE A 391 6.41 0.79 -6.65
C ILE A 391 6.77 1.41 -8.00
N GLU A 392 6.09 2.50 -8.30
CA GLU A 392 6.39 3.40 -9.40
C GLU A 392 7.28 4.52 -8.86
N VAL A 393 8.54 4.53 -9.30
CA VAL A 393 9.40 5.71 -9.17
C VAL A 393 8.89 6.73 -10.17
N LEU A 394 8.67 7.97 -9.74
CA LEU A 394 8.20 9.09 -10.55
C LEU A 394 9.41 9.99 -10.85
N ASP A 395 10.07 9.71 -11.97
CA ASP A 395 11.33 10.34 -12.40
C ASP A 395 11.32 10.79 -13.87
N ASN A 396 10.29 10.45 -14.65
CA ASN A 396 10.09 11.00 -16.00
C ASN A 396 8.66 11.49 -16.29
N THR A 397 8.54 12.30 -17.35
CA THR A 397 7.28 12.92 -17.80
C THR A 397 6.20 11.90 -18.17
N GLN A 398 6.59 10.71 -18.67
CA GLN A 398 5.63 9.66 -19.02
C GLN A 398 4.95 9.06 -17.78
N GLN A 399 5.69 8.87 -16.70
CA GLN A 399 5.12 8.41 -15.43
C GLN A 399 4.20 9.44 -14.80
N LEU A 400 4.57 10.73 -14.84
CA LEU A 400 3.70 11.82 -14.41
C LEU A 400 2.40 11.86 -15.23
N LYS A 401 2.50 11.67 -16.55
CA LYS A 401 1.34 11.57 -17.43
C LYS A 401 0.45 10.37 -17.07
N ASN A 402 1.04 9.19 -16.86
CA ASN A 402 0.28 8.00 -16.44
C ASN A 402 -0.45 8.21 -15.11
N LEU A 403 0.18 8.91 -14.15
CA LEU A 403 -0.45 9.30 -12.90
C LEU A 403 -1.60 10.30 -13.11
N ALA A 404 -1.38 11.33 -13.93
CA ALA A 404 -2.42 12.30 -14.28
C ALA A 404 -3.61 11.64 -14.99
N ASP A 405 -3.36 10.71 -15.91
CA ASP A 405 -4.39 9.93 -16.60
C ASP A 405 -5.15 9.02 -15.63
N SER A 406 -4.45 8.39 -14.67
CA SER A 406 -5.05 7.59 -13.58
C SER A 406 -5.97 8.44 -12.71
N ILE A 407 -5.50 9.62 -12.27
CA ILE A 407 -6.30 10.56 -11.47
C ILE A 407 -7.50 11.05 -12.28
N SER A 408 -7.30 11.39 -13.55
CA SER A 408 -8.39 11.80 -14.44
C SER A 408 -9.41 10.67 -14.64
N SER A 409 -8.96 9.42 -14.67
CA SER A 409 -9.85 8.26 -14.74
C SER A 409 -10.63 8.06 -13.43
N GLU A 410 -9.98 8.12 -12.27
CA GLU A 410 -10.68 8.03 -10.97
C GLU A 410 -11.63 9.21 -10.75
N MET A 411 -11.24 10.42 -11.15
CA MET A 411 -12.10 11.59 -11.16
C MET A 411 -13.24 11.43 -12.16
N GLY A 412 -12.99 10.81 -13.32
CA GLY A 412 -14.00 10.40 -14.28
C GLY A 412 -15.00 9.42 -13.67
N LYS A 413 -14.55 8.37 -12.98
CA LYS A 413 -15.40 7.40 -12.27
C LYS A 413 -16.19 8.02 -11.14
N LEU A 414 -15.61 8.97 -10.41
CA LEU A 414 -16.34 9.75 -9.41
C LEU A 414 -17.38 10.65 -10.09
N CYS A 415 -17.03 11.29 -11.20
CA CYS A 415 -17.97 12.06 -12.03
C CYS A 415 -19.06 11.17 -12.67
N GLU A 416 -18.78 9.92 -12.99
CA GLU A 416 -19.73 8.91 -13.49
C GLU A 416 -20.62 8.35 -12.39
N ALA A 417 -20.04 8.07 -11.21
CA ALA A 417 -20.77 7.81 -9.97
C ALA A 417 -21.68 8.99 -9.62
N LEU A 418 -21.27 10.21 -9.99
CA LEU A 418 -22.04 11.43 -9.87
C LEU A 418 -22.99 11.70 -11.05
N GLN A 419 -22.84 11.09 -12.24
CA GLN A 419 -23.83 11.20 -13.33
C GLN A 419 -23.61 10.25 -14.53
N LYS A 420 -24.72 9.59 -14.91
CA LYS A 420 -24.96 8.55 -15.93
C LYS A 420 -24.72 8.93 -17.41
N LEU A 421 -23.72 9.75 -17.74
CA LEU A 421 -23.57 10.39 -19.06
C LEU A 421 -22.85 9.57 -20.16
N TYR A 422 -22.25 8.43 -19.82
CA TYR A 422 -21.30 7.74 -20.70
C TYR A 422 -21.94 7.05 -21.92
N TRP A 423 -23.06 6.35 -21.73
CA TRP A 423 -23.55 5.38 -22.72
C TRP A 423 -24.15 5.98 -24.01
N PHE A 424 -24.75 7.16 -23.93
CA PHE A 424 -25.53 7.73 -25.05
C PHE A 424 -24.81 8.85 -25.82
N THR A 425 -23.59 9.20 -25.41
CA THR A 425 -22.76 10.18 -26.12
C THR A 425 -21.59 9.50 -26.81
N VAL A 426 -20.87 8.63 -26.10
CA VAL A 426 -19.60 8.09 -26.58
C VAL A 426 -19.78 6.98 -27.62
N GLU A 427 -20.88 6.21 -27.64
CA GLU A 427 -21.03 5.06 -28.56
C GLU A 427 -21.81 5.38 -29.86
N PHE A 428 -22.92 6.12 -29.80
CA PHE A 428 -23.80 6.35 -30.98
C PHE A 428 -24.28 7.80 -31.17
N GLY A 429 -23.52 8.78 -30.68
CA GLY A 429 -23.92 10.19 -30.72
C GLY A 429 -23.87 10.85 -32.11
N LEU A 430 -24.91 11.62 -32.44
CA LEU A 430 -24.94 12.60 -33.54
C LEU A 430 -25.09 14.04 -33.01
N CYS A 431 -24.42 14.99 -33.64
CA CYS A 431 -24.54 16.42 -33.32
C CYS A 431 -24.67 17.26 -34.59
N LYS A 432 -25.23 18.47 -34.46
CA LYS A 432 -25.18 19.48 -35.54
C LYS A 432 -23.92 20.34 -35.40
N GLN A 433 -23.21 20.51 -36.51
CA GLN A 433 -22.13 21.49 -36.63
C GLN A 433 -22.42 22.36 -37.87
N ASN A 434 -22.61 23.66 -37.67
CA ASN A 434 -22.96 24.62 -38.73
C ASN A 434 -24.20 24.23 -39.55
N GLY A 435 -25.21 23.63 -38.90
CA GLY A 435 -26.45 23.18 -39.56
C GLY A 435 -26.37 21.80 -40.22
N THR A 436 -25.21 21.15 -40.24
CA THR A 436 -25.02 19.80 -40.79
C THR A 436 -24.91 18.75 -39.69
N VAL A 437 -25.59 17.62 -39.84
CA VAL A 437 -25.51 16.48 -38.89
C VAL A 437 -24.18 15.76 -39.07
N LYS A 438 -23.48 15.48 -37.96
CA LYS A 438 -22.20 14.77 -37.91
C LYS A 438 -22.23 13.70 -36.82
N ALA A 439 -21.58 12.58 -37.09
CA ALA A 439 -21.40 11.50 -36.12
C ALA A 439 -20.15 11.72 -35.27
N TYR A 440 -20.24 11.38 -33.99
CA TYR A 440 -19.11 11.41 -33.06
C TYR A 440 -19.03 10.19 -32.13
N GLY A 441 -20.06 9.33 -32.11
CA GLY A 441 -20.03 8.08 -31.34
C GLY A 441 -19.04 7.07 -31.92
N ALA A 442 -18.25 6.42 -31.07
CA ALA A 442 -17.25 5.41 -31.42
C ALA A 442 -17.85 4.19 -32.16
N GLY A 443 -19.04 3.73 -31.76
CA GLY A 443 -19.80 2.69 -32.46
C GLY A 443 -20.18 3.10 -33.88
N LEU A 444 -20.70 4.32 -34.08
CA LEU A 444 -20.97 4.86 -35.42
C LEU A 444 -19.69 5.02 -36.25
N LEU A 445 -18.63 5.58 -35.66
CA LEU A 445 -17.37 5.82 -36.36
C LEU A 445 -16.60 4.54 -36.69
N SER A 446 -16.87 3.43 -35.99
CA SER A 446 -16.23 2.13 -36.21
C SER A 446 -16.92 1.24 -37.24
N SER A 447 -18.17 1.56 -37.64
CA SER A 447 -18.93 0.82 -38.64
C SER A 447 -19.19 1.68 -39.87
N TYR A 448 -18.39 1.47 -40.93
CA TYR A 448 -18.50 2.25 -42.17
C TYR A 448 -19.91 2.23 -42.79
N GLY A 449 -20.57 1.06 -42.80
CA GLY A 449 -21.93 0.93 -43.35
C GLY A 449 -22.97 1.69 -42.54
N GLU A 450 -22.91 1.59 -41.20
CA GLU A 450 -23.81 2.29 -40.30
C GLU A 450 -23.59 3.81 -40.37
N LEU A 451 -22.34 4.27 -40.48
CA LEU A 451 -21.99 5.69 -40.58
C LEU A 451 -22.55 6.33 -41.85
N VAL A 452 -22.40 5.64 -42.99
CA VAL A 452 -22.92 6.12 -44.27
C VAL A 452 -24.44 6.17 -44.24
N TYR A 453 -25.09 5.14 -43.69
CA TYR A 453 -26.54 5.09 -43.55
C TYR A 453 -27.07 6.16 -42.57
N ALA A 454 -26.41 6.37 -41.43
CA ALA A 454 -26.76 7.39 -40.45
C ALA A 454 -26.71 8.82 -41.02
N LEU A 455 -25.94 9.05 -42.09
CA LEU A 455 -25.76 10.35 -42.74
C LEU A 455 -26.44 10.45 -44.12
N SER A 456 -27.13 9.40 -44.59
CA SER A 456 -27.69 9.32 -45.95
C SER A 456 -29.06 10.00 -46.12
N ASN A 457 -29.62 10.58 -45.06
CA ASN A 457 -31.02 11.06 -44.98
C ASN A 457 -32.09 9.97 -45.18
N GLU A 458 -31.72 8.69 -45.26
CA GLU A 458 -32.66 7.57 -45.24
C GLU A 458 -33.30 7.31 -43.86
N PRO A 459 -32.58 7.42 -42.73
CA PRO A 459 -33.19 7.18 -41.43
C PRO A 459 -33.95 8.41 -40.91
N GLU A 460 -34.86 8.17 -39.96
CA GLU A 460 -35.58 9.25 -39.29
C GLU A 460 -34.66 9.98 -38.28
N TYR A 461 -34.57 11.31 -38.38
CA TYR A 461 -33.85 12.12 -37.40
C TYR A 461 -34.82 12.73 -36.39
N LYS A 462 -34.64 12.38 -35.11
CA LYS A 462 -35.38 12.99 -34.00
C LYS A 462 -34.48 13.93 -33.21
N PRO A 463 -35.03 15.01 -32.62
CA PRO A 463 -34.27 15.81 -31.66
C PRO A 463 -33.88 14.93 -30.47
N PHE A 464 -32.66 15.11 -29.96
CA PHE A 464 -32.21 14.37 -28.79
C PHE A 464 -33.02 14.78 -27.55
N ASN A 465 -33.97 13.92 -27.17
CA ASN A 465 -34.71 13.94 -25.90
C ASN A 465 -34.40 12.64 -25.15
N PRO A 466 -33.66 12.68 -24.02
CA PRO A 466 -33.29 11.48 -23.28
C PRO A 466 -34.46 10.58 -22.81
N GLU A 467 -35.62 11.15 -22.50
CA GLU A 467 -36.78 10.37 -22.03
C GLU A 467 -37.35 9.49 -23.16
N GLU A 468 -37.44 10.04 -24.36
CA GLU A 468 -37.91 9.34 -25.57
C GLU A 468 -36.82 8.41 -26.11
N THR A 469 -35.56 8.85 -26.08
CA THR A 469 -34.40 8.07 -26.55
C THR A 469 -34.24 6.78 -25.75
N ALA A 470 -34.44 6.83 -24.43
CA ALA A 470 -34.22 5.69 -23.55
C ALA A 470 -35.23 4.54 -23.73
N VAL A 471 -36.40 4.82 -24.30
CA VAL A 471 -37.46 3.82 -24.56
C VAL A 471 -37.62 3.48 -26.04
N GLN A 472 -36.83 4.10 -26.91
CA GLN A 472 -36.85 3.83 -28.35
C GLN A 472 -36.31 2.42 -28.63
N PRO A 473 -37.07 1.56 -29.31
CA PRO A 473 -36.59 0.26 -29.77
C PRO A 473 -35.40 0.43 -30.71
N TYR A 474 -34.33 -0.33 -30.49
CA TYR A 474 -33.16 -0.40 -31.37
C TYR A 474 -33.16 -1.71 -32.17
N GLN A 475 -32.42 -1.73 -33.28
CA GLN A 475 -32.21 -2.93 -34.11
C GLN A 475 -30.77 -3.40 -33.96
N ASP A 476 -30.53 -4.67 -33.65
CA ASP A 476 -29.17 -5.22 -33.47
C ASP A 476 -28.65 -5.99 -34.69
N GLN A 477 -29.52 -6.24 -35.66
CA GLN A 477 -29.24 -7.04 -36.86
C GLN A 477 -29.24 -6.23 -38.16
N THR A 478 -29.74 -5.00 -38.13
CA THR A 478 -29.87 -4.10 -39.28
C THR A 478 -29.62 -2.65 -38.86
N TYR A 479 -29.49 -1.75 -39.83
CA TYR A 479 -29.23 -0.34 -39.57
C TYR A 479 -30.33 0.30 -38.72
N GLN A 480 -29.95 1.23 -37.82
CA GLN A 480 -30.96 1.90 -36.96
C GLN A 480 -31.95 2.72 -37.79
N PRO A 481 -33.27 2.52 -37.64
CA PRO A 481 -34.27 3.27 -38.39
C PRO A 481 -34.43 4.73 -37.91
N VAL A 482 -33.97 5.02 -36.67
CA VAL A 482 -34.10 6.33 -36.02
C VAL A 482 -32.77 6.72 -35.40
N TYR A 483 -32.32 7.94 -35.67
CA TYR A 483 -31.17 8.54 -34.99
C TYR A 483 -31.55 9.83 -34.26
N PHE A 484 -30.99 10.01 -33.07
CA PHE A 484 -31.22 11.20 -32.27
C PHE A 484 -30.11 12.23 -32.47
N VAL A 485 -30.52 13.46 -32.75
CA VAL A 485 -29.62 14.56 -33.11
C VAL A 485 -29.63 15.62 -32.03
N SER A 486 -28.46 15.92 -31.47
CA SER A 486 -28.26 17.03 -30.54
C SER A 486 -27.83 18.30 -31.27
N GLU A 487 -28.21 19.48 -30.75
CA GLU A 487 -27.82 20.76 -31.36
C GLU A 487 -26.34 21.10 -31.11
N SER A 488 -25.78 20.61 -30.00
CA SER A 488 -24.36 20.67 -29.68
C SER A 488 -24.01 19.66 -28.59
N PHE A 489 -22.72 19.45 -28.34
CA PHE A 489 -22.26 18.67 -27.19
C PHE A 489 -22.79 19.23 -25.86
N GLU A 490 -22.85 20.55 -25.71
CA GLU A 490 -23.34 21.17 -24.47
C GLU A 490 -24.86 21.05 -24.32
N ASP A 491 -25.61 21.02 -25.44
CA ASP A 491 -27.05 20.71 -25.45
C ASP A 491 -27.31 19.25 -25.03
N ALA A 492 -26.61 18.29 -25.63
CA ALA A 492 -26.72 16.87 -25.28
C ALA A 492 -26.40 16.63 -23.79
N LYS A 493 -25.30 17.22 -23.32
CA LYS A 493 -24.87 17.17 -21.92
C LYS A 493 -25.90 17.79 -20.98
N THR A 494 -26.46 18.94 -21.32
CA THR A 494 -27.47 19.63 -20.48
C THR A 494 -28.76 18.82 -20.36
N LYS A 495 -29.26 18.28 -21.48
CA LYS A 495 -30.47 17.44 -21.51
C LYS A 495 -30.26 16.13 -20.76
N MET A 496 -29.11 15.48 -20.95
CA MET A 496 -28.78 14.27 -20.19
C MET A 496 -28.55 14.50 -18.70
N ARG A 497 -28.00 15.65 -18.30
CA ARG A 497 -27.93 16.02 -16.87
C ARG A 497 -29.31 16.15 -16.23
N ARG A 498 -30.28 16.74 -16.94
CA ARG A 498 -31.66 16.85 -16.46
C ARG A 498 -32.33 15.48 -16.36
N TYR A 499 -32.20 14.63 -17.36
CA TYR A 499 -32.78 13.28 -17.35
C TYR A 499 -32.10 12.34 -16.34
N SER A 500 -30.77 12.35 -16.25
CA SER A 500 -30.07 11.54 -15.26
C SER A 500 -30.44 11.90 -13.81
N ALA A 501 -30.81 13.15 -13.54
CA ALA A 501 -31.37 13.57 -12.26
C ALA A 501 -32.77 12.99 -11.97
N THR A 502 -33.53 12.57 -12.99
CA THR A 502 -34.82 11.89 -12.82
C THR A 502 -34.67 10.38 -12.63
N ILE A 503 -33.58 9.78 -13.13
CA ILE A 503 -33.31 8.35 -12.92
C ILE A 503 -32.81 8.14 -11.49
N LYS A 504 -33.67 7.61 -10.62
CA LYS A 504 -33.26 7.15 -9.28
C LYS A 504 -32.49 5.82 -9.41
N ARG A 505 -31.17 5.84 -9.24
CA ARG A 505 -30.44 4.64 -8.75
C ARG A 505 -30.21 4.87 -7.25
N PRO A 506 -30.47 3.88 -6.38
CA PRO A 506 -30.33 4.09 -4.95
C PRO A 506 -28.88 4.31 -4.50
N PHE A 507 -27.89 3.94 -5.31
CA PHE A 507 -26.46 4.06 -4.99
C PHE A 507 -25.56 4.03 -6.23
N ALA A 508 -24.34 4.55 -6.11
CA ALA A 508 -23.24 4.38 -7.07
C ALA A 508 -22.30 3.25 -6.65
N VAL A 509 -21.43 2.78 -7.54
CA VAL A 509 -20.44 1.74 -7.24
C VAL A 509 -19.04 2.14 -7.70
N ARG A 510 -18.00 1.69 -7.00
CA ARG A 510 -16.59 1.91 -7.31
C ARG A 510 -15.82 0.61 -7.12
N TYR A 511 -14.85 0.31 -7.97
CA TYR A 511 -13.92 -0.80 -7.73
C TYR A 511 -12.74 -0.31 -6.87
N ASP A 512 -12.51 -0.98 -5.73
CA ASP A 512 -11.35 -0.74 -4.87
C ASP A 512 -10.22 -1.74 -5.22
N PRO A 513 -9.09 -1.26 -5.77
CA PRO A 513 -7.98 -2.13 -6.15
C PRO A 513 -7.16 -2.67 -4.97
N PHE A 514 -7.27 -2.10 -3.76
CA PHE A 514 -6.56 -2.62 -2.59
C PHE A 514 -7.20 -3.89 -2.06
N THR A 515 -8.53 -3.92 -2.00
CA THR A 515 -9.32 -5.07 -1.53
C THR A 515 -9.78 -5.97 -2.68
N CYS A 516 -9.57 -5.56 -3.93
CA CYS A 516 -10.06 -6.21 -5.14
C CYS A 516 -11.58 -6.41 -5.14
N SER A 517 -12.34 -5.42 -4.63
CA SER A 517 -13.79 -5.53 -4.41
C SER A 517 -14.57 -4.38 -5.06
N VAL A 518 -15.88 -4.54 -5.22
CA VAL A 518 -16.79 -3.46 -5.67
C VAL A 518 -17.49 -2.87 -4.45
N GLU A 519 -17.18 -1.60 -4.16
CA GLU A 519 -17.78 -0.83 -3.08
C GLU A 519 -19.03 -0.09 -3.56
N VAL A 520 -20.12 -0.25 -2.81
CA VAL A 520 -21.34 0.52 -2.99
C VAL A 520 -21.21 1.85 -2.23
N LEU A 521 -21.29 2.97 -2.94
CA LEU A 521 -21.19 4.34 -2.40
C LEU A 521 -22.57 4.85 -1.93
N ASP A 522 -23.12 4.17 -0.93
CA ASP A 522 -24.45 4.46 -0.33
C ASP A 522 -24.37 5.22 1.00
N GLN A 523 -23.16 5.40 1.53
CA GLN A 523 -22.91 6.00 2.84
C GLN A 523 -21.90 7.16 2.75
N PRO A 524 -22.10 8.26 3.49
CA PRO A 524 -21.17 9.40 3.50
C PRO A 524 -19.72 9.01 3.79
N GLY A 525 -19.48 8.07 4.71
CA GLY A 525 -18.13 7.63 5.07
C GLY A 525 -17.38 6.95 3.92
N LYS A 526 -18.08 6.15 3.10
CA LYS A 526 -17.48 5.48 1.93
C LYS A 526 -17.10 6.49 0.84
N ILE A 527 -17.98 7.48 0.62
CA ILE A 527 -17.70 8.60 -0.30
C ILE A 527 -16.49 9.41 0.20
N GLN A 528 -16.43 9.69 1.51
CA GLN A 528 -15.30 10.39 2.11
C GLN A 528 -13.98 9.62 1.97
N ASN A 529 -13.99 8.30 2.16
CA ASN A 529 -12.82 7.45 1.94
C ASN A 529 -12.34 7.50 0.48
N ALA A 530 -13.26 7.42 -0.48
CA ALA A 530 -12.93 7.51 -1.90
C ALA A 530 -12.33 8.88 -2.28
N LEU A 531 -12.92 9.97 -1.78
CA LEU A 531 -12.40 11.32 -1.96
C LEU A 531 -11.03 11.50 -1.32
N SER A 532 -10.83 10.94 -0.12
CA SER A 532 -9.53 10.98 0.57
C SER A 532 -8.45 10.30 -0.27
N GLN A 533 -8.71 9.11 -0.80
CA GLN A 533 -7.75 8.41 -1.66
C GLN A 533 -7.38 9.22 -2.91
N MET A 534 -8.34 9.82 -3.60
CA MET A 534 -8.06 10.68 -4.75
C MET A 534 -7.23 11.91 -4.39
N ARG A 535 -7.55 12.53 -3.25
CA ARG A 535 -6.77 13.66 -2.73
C ARG A 535 -5.31 13.27 -2.52
N GLU A 536 -5.07 12.07 -2.01
CA GLU A 536 -3.70 11.56 -1.83
C GLU A 536 -2.97 11.35 -3.15
N GLU A 537 -3.63 10.81 -4.19
CA GLU A 537 -3.00 10.69 -5.51
C GLU A 537 -2.64 12.05 -6.12
N LEU A 538 -3.51 13.06 -5.98
CA LEU A 538 -3.24 14.43 -6.41
C LEU A 538 -2.06 15.06 -5.68
N LYS A 539 -1.93 14.83 -4.37
CA LYS A 539 -0.76 15.29 -3.59
C LYS A 539 0.53 14.65 -4.07
N THR A 540 0.52 13.34 -4.32
CA THR A 540 1.70 12.63 -4.85
C THR A 540 2.11 13.19 -6.22
N LEU A 541 1.15 13.49 -7.09
CA LEU A 541 1.43 14.15 -8.38
C LEU A 541 2.06 15.54 -8.18
N HIS A 542 1.52 16.33 -7.27
CA HIS A 542 2.07 17.65 -6.94
C HIS A 542 3.51 17.58 -6.43
N SER A 543 3.79 16.72 -5.43
CA SER A 543 5.15 16.57 -4.89
C SER A 543 6.15 16.05 -5.93
N ALA A 544 5.69 15.16 -6.83
CA ALA A 544 6.52 14.73 -7.95
C ALA A 544 6.86 15.93 -8.85
N LEU A 545 5.88 16.75 -9.25
CA LEU A 545 6.11 17.95 -10.06
C LEU A 545 7.07 18.95 -9.40
N GLU A 546 6.96 19.17 -8.09
CA GLU A 546 7.89 20.02 -7.34
C GLU A 546 9.32 19.49 -7.41
N THR A 547 9.49 18.17 -7.24
CA THR A 547 10.81 17.51 -7.33
C THR A 547 11.44 17.75 -8.72
N PHE A 548 10.66 17.62 -9.79
CA PHE A 548 11.12 17.90 -11.16
C PHE A 548 11.45 19.37 -11.42
N SER A 549 10.72 20.30 -10.80
CA SER A 549 11.00 21.73 -10.95
C SER A 549 12.25 22.19 -10.19
N SER A 550 12.72 21.36 -9.24
CA SER A 550 13.85 21.63 -8.35
C SER A 550 15.15 20.97 -8.81
N SER A 551 15.06 19.99 -9.72
CA SER A 551 16.17 19.30 -10.40
C SER A 551 16.51 19.98 -11.72
#